data_AF-A0A535C260-F1
#
_entry.id   AF-A0A535C260-F1
#
_cell.length_a   1.000
_cell.length_b   1.000
_cell.length_c   1.000
_cell.angle_alpha   90.00
_cell.angle_beta   90.00
_cell.angle_gamma   90.00
#
_symmetry.space_group_name_H-M   'P 1'
#
loop_
_entity.id
_entity.type
_entity.pdbx_description
1 polymer ?
#
loop_
_entity_poly.entity_id
_entity_poly.type
_entity_poly.pdbx_seq_one_letter_code
_entity_poly.pdbx_strand_id
1 'polypeptide(L)'
;MSEDPRVDRLLRRIEGPVDRASTHAAEERVWRRLREGYPVRGRNWMPAVLVVALALALLVGGAYLQSYRLEVASGGGLVLYQERIANAQIAQRSGVTQVVTGTLEIRQGHYNATRPDLLRVVAIDDVRVSSGALPATIEIRYREQGSAVSGTLARTAGLDEVRRATGDARHNVIAPLPPVERGEVRRFEVWVHVDTAVGPVESGHLLVEVRGAAEGERARAIDSR
;
A
#
# COMPACT_ATOMS: atom_id res chain seq x y z
N MET A 1 6.76 47.16 -15.77
CA MET A 1 6.72 47.37 -17.23
C MET A 1 8.11 47.02 -17.76
N SER A 2 8.20 46.02 -18.63
CA SER A 2 9.47 45.57 -19.21
C SER A 2 9.73 46.36 -20.50
N GLU A 3 10.93 46.93 -20.67
CA GLU A 3 11.32 47.80 -21.78
C GLU A 3 11.73 47.06 -23.07
N ASP A 4 11.40 45.77 -23.21
CA ASP A 4 11.82 44.99 -24.37
C ASP A 4 10.66 44.75 -25.37
N PRO A 5 10.62 45.47 -26.52
CA PRO A 5 9.53 45.38 -27.50
C PRO A 5 9.43 44.02 -28.19
N ARG A 6 10.43 43.14 -28.03
CA ARG A 6 10.37 41.75 -28.50
C ARG A 6 9.58 40.84 -27.55
N VAL A 7 9.69 41.10 -26.25
CA VAL A 7 8.98 40.35 -25.20
C VAL A 7 7.49 40.70 -25.21
N ASP A 8 7.16 41.98 -25.38
CA ASP A 8 5.76 42.41 -25.56
C ASP A 8 5.10 41.85 -26.83
N ARG A 9 5.88 41.64 -27.90
CA ARG A 9 5.40 41.00 -29.14
C ARG A 9 5.14 39.51 -28.97
N LEU A 10 5.90 38.82 -28.12
CA LEU A 10 5.71 37.41 -27.79
C LEU A 10 4.54 37.22 -26.83
N LEU A 11 4.39 38.08 -25.82
CA LEU A 11 3.28 38.02 -24.87
C LEU A 11 1.93 38.29 -25.55
N ARG A 12 1.84 39.30 -26.44
CA ARG A 12 0.63 39.52 -27.25
C ARG A 12 0.27 38.36 -28.18
N ARG A 13 1.24 37.52 -28.56
CA ARG A 13 1.00 36.33 -29.39
C ARG A 13 0.48 35.14 -28.58
N ILE A 14 0.74 35.12 -27.28
CA ILE A 14 0.27 34.09 -26.34
C ILE A 14 -1.12 34.46 -25.78
N GLU A 15 -1.41 35.76 -25.63
CA GLU A 15 -2.69 36.26 -25.08
C GLU A 15 -3.79 36.51 -26.13
N GLY A 16 -3.48 36.45 -27.43
CA GLY A 16 -4.49 36.54 -28.48
C GLY A 16 -5.42 35.31 -28.48
N PRO A 17 -6.72 35.46 -28.79
CA PRO A 17 -7.63 34.32 -28.88
C PRO A 17 -7.05 33.30 -29.87
N VAL A 18 -6.82 32.08 -29.38
CA VAL A 18 -6.37 30.97 -30.21
C VAL A 18 -7.42 30.77 -31.29
N ASP A 19 -7.10 31.22 -32.50
CA ASP A 19 -8.00 31.12 -33.65
C ASP A 19 -8.21 29.63 -33.94
N ARG A 20 -9.36 29.10 -33.51
CA ARG A 20 -9.69 27.66 -33.56
C ARG A 20 -9.56 27.09 -34.96
N ALA A 21 -9.74 27.90 -35.99
CA ALA A 21 -9.54 27.49 -37.38
C ALA A 21 -8.06 27.21 -37.69
N SER A 22 -7.15 28.00 -37.13
CA SER A 22 -5.70 27.83 -37.31
C SER A 22 -5.16 26.62 -36.55
N THR A 23 -5.69 26.33 -35.36
CA THR A 23 -5.35 25.14 -34.57
C THR A 23 -5.91 23.88 -35.22
N HIS A 24 -7.16 23.89 -35.69
CA HIS A 24 -7.71 22.75 -36.44
C HIS A 24 -6.96 22.48 -37.74
N ALA A 25 -6.58 23.52 -38.50
CA ALA A 25 -5.78 23.34 -39.71
C ALA A 25 -4.35 22.85 -39.43
N ALA A 26 -3.79 23.16 -38.25
CA ALA A 26 -2.50 22.61 -37.82
C ALA A 26 -2.64 21.15 -37.37
N GLU A 27 -3.69 20.84 -36.61
CA GLU A 27 -4.00 19.51 -36.11
C GLU A 27 -4.31 18.54 -37.27
N GLU A 28 -5.08 19.00 -38.26
CA GLU A 28 -5.42 18.22 -39.45
C GLU A 28 -4.19 17.93 -40.31
N ARG A 29 -3.22 18.86 -40.39
CA ARG A 29 -1.93 18.62 -41.05
C ARG A 29 -1.09 17.57 -40.32
N VAL A 30 -1.11 17.55 -38.98
CA VAL A 30 -0.41 16.55 -38.17
C VAL A 30 -1.06 15.17 -38.32
N TRP A 31 -2.38 15.10 -38.23
CA TRP A 31 -3.13 13.86 -38.40
C TRP A 31 -3.05 13.29 -39.81
N ARG A 32 -2.98 14.15 -40.82
CA ARG A 32 -2.78 13.73 -42.22
C ARG A 32 -1.40 13.10 -42.41
N ARG A 33 -0.34 13.67 -41.83
CA ARG A 33 1.01 13.06 -41.84
C ARG A 33 1.09 11.71 -41.11
N LEU A 34 0.33 11.55 -40.02
CA LEU A 34 0.24 10.29 -39.28
C LEU A 34 -0.53 9.21 -40.08
N ARG A 35 -1.62 9.59 -40.76
CA ARG A 35 -2.43 8.69 -41.60
C ARG A 35 -1.73 8.28 -42.90
N GLU A 36 -0.95 9.19 -43.49
CA GLU A 36 -0.21 8.93 -44.73
C GLU A 36 1.06 8.09 -44.51
N GLY A 37 1.38 7.71 -43.26
CA GLY A 37 2.37 6.69 -42.97
C GLY A 37 3.76 7.00 -43.55
N TYR A 38 4.19 8.26 -43.53
CA TYR A 38 5.54 8.60 -43.98
C TYR A 38 6.56 7.88 -43.09
N PRO A 39 7.38 6.96 -43.63
CA PRO A 39 8.49 6.43 -42.87
C PRO A 39 9.44 7.59 -42.59
N VAL A 40 9.64 7.91 -41.30
CA VAL A 40 10.66 8.87 -40.87
C VAL A 40 12.03 8.24 -41.16
N ARG A 41 12.46 8.37 -42.41
CA ARG A 41 13.66 7.74 -42.95
C ARG A 41 14.89 8.45 -42.36
N GLY A 42 15.72 7.70 -41.65
CA GLY A 42 17.07 8.12 -41.26
C GLY A 42 17.29 8.59 -39.82
N ARG A 43 16.29 8.56 -38.93
CA ARG A 43 16.51 8.88 -37.50
C ARG A 43 16.64 7.58 -36.73
N ASN A 44 17.79 7.34 -36.09
CA ASN A 44 17.99 6.14 -35.27
C ASN A 44 17.06 6.25 -34.05
N TRP A 45 16.10 5.33 -33.90
CA TRP A 45 15.11 5.33 -32.80
C TRP A 45 15.68 4.77 -31.49
N MET A 46 16.87 4.14 -31.56
CA MET A 46 17.62 3.61 -30.41
C MET A 46 17.70 4.58 -29.21
N PRO A 47 17.98 5.89 -29.35
CA PRO A 47 18.06 6.80 -28.22
C PRO A 47 16.70 7.00 -27.54
N ALA A 48 15.62 7.07 -28.32
CA ALA A 48 14.27 7.21 -27.78
C ALA A 48 13.84 5.95 -27.03
N VAL A 49 14.14 4.76 -27.58
CA VAL A 49 13.89 3.48 -26.91
C VAL A 49 14.70 3.36 -25.62
N LEU A 50 15.98 3.77 -25.63
CA LEU A 50 16.84 3.79 -24.44
C LEU A 50 16.30 4.73 -23.36
N VAL A 51 15.85 5.93 -23.72
CA VAL A 51 15.27 6.89 -22.78
C VAL A 51 13.98 6.34 -22.16
N VAL A 52 13.11 5.72 -22.98
CA VAL A 52 11.87 5.10 -22.49
C VAL A 52 12.18 3.90 -21.59
N ALA A 53 13.12 3.03 -21.97
CA ALA A 53 13.54 1.89 -21.17
C ALA A 53 14.17 2.31 -19.84
N LEU A 54 15.00 3.36 -19.85
CA LEU A 54 15.60 3.93 -18.64
C LEU A 54 14.53 4.56 -17.74
N ALA A 55 13.58 5.30 -18.30
CA ALA A 55 12.46 5.88 -17.55
C ALA A 55 11.59 4.78 -16.92
N LEU A 56 11.32 3.69 -17.64
CA LEU A 56 10.64 2.52 -17.12
C LEU A 56 11.43 1.84 -16.01
N ALA A 57 12.74 1.65 -16.19
CA ALA A 57 13.61 1.05 -15.18
C ALA A 57 13.68 1.91 -13.91
N LEU A 58 13.71 3.24 -14.03
CA LEU A 58 13.68 4.17 -12.90
C LEU A 58 12.32 4.21 -12.22
N LEU A 59 11.21 4.10 -12.96
CA LEU A 59 9.87 4.02 -12.38
C LEU A 59 9.65 2.70 -11.63
N VAL A 60 10.01 1.57 -12.26
CA VAL A 60 9.87 0.24 -11.66
C VAL A 60 10.86 0.08 -10.50
N GLY A 61 12.12 0.44 -10.70
CA GLY A 61 13.14 0.40 -9.66
C GLY A 61 12.87 1.38 -8.53
N GLY A 62 12.37 2.58 -8.83
CA GLY A 62 11.97 3.58 -7.84
C GLY A 62 10.77 3.13 -7.01
N ALA A 63 9.73 2.58 -7.65
CA ALA A 63 8.58 2.01 -6.95
C ALA A 63 8.97 0.81 -6.07
N TYR A 64 9.87 -0.04 -6.57
CA TYR A 64 10.42 -1.16 -5.80
C TYR A 64 11.18 -0.66 -4.58
N LEU A 65 12.10 0.30 -4.75
CA LEU A 65 12.88 0.86 -3.64
C LEU A 65 12.03 1.62 -2.61
N GLN A 66 10.91 2.23 -3.01
CA GLN A 66 9.99 2.89 -2.07
C GLN A 66 9.34 1.92 -1.07
N SER A 67 9.22 0.63 -1.41
CA SER A 67 8.71 -0.38 -0.46
C SER A 67 9.74 -0.83 0.57
N TYR A 68 11.02 -0.54 0.36
CA TYR A 68 12.09 -0.92 1.27
C TYR A 68 12.53 0.26 2.14
N ARG A 69 12.79 -0.04 3.40
CA ARG A 69 13.42 0.84 4.38
C ARG A 69 14.87 0.42 4.57
N LEU A 70 15.73 1.43 4.67
CA LEU A 70 17.14 1.26 5.00
C LEU A 70 17.36 1.79 6.42
N GLU A 71 17.85 0.93 7.31
CA GLU A 71 18.17 1.26 8.70
C GLU A 71 19.61 0.87 9.02
N VAL A 72 20.17 1.41 10.11
CA VAL A 72 21.49 1.04 10.62
C VAL A 72 21.31 0.09 11.80
N ALA A 73 21.84 -1.12 11.66
CA ALA A 73 21.90 -2.13 12.69
C ALA A 73 22.67 -1.68 13.93
N SER A 74 22.44 -2.37 15.04
CA SER A 74 23.17 -2.18 16.31
C SER A 74 24.70 -2.34 16.15
N GLY A 75 25.14 -3.15 15.18
CA GLY A 75 26.54 -3.34 14.80
C GLY A 75 27.09 -2.37 13.75
N GLY A 76 26.32 -1.34 13.34
CA GLY A 76 26.73 -0.33 12.35
C GLY A 76 26.54 -0.74 10.89
N GLY A 77 26.01 -1.93 10.61
CA GLY A 77 25.70 -2.40 9.25
C GLY A 77 24.41 -1.79 8.68
N LEU A 78 24.34 -1.57 7.37
CA LEU A 78 23.10 -1.17 6.72
C LEU A 78 22.18 -2.37 6.53
N VAL A 79 20.92 -2.18 6.88
CA VAL A 79 19.87 -3.20 6.86
C VAL A 79 18.73 -2.73 5.98
N LEU A 80 18.42 -3.50 4.94
CA LEU A 80 17.28 -3.26 4.07
C LEU A 80 16.14 -4.20 4.45
N TYR A 81 14.92 -3.68 4.61
CA TYR A 81 13.74 -4.51 4.85
C TYR A 81 12.45 -3.86 4.35
N GLN A 82 11.42 -4.66 4.12
CA GLN A 82 10.11 -4.17 3.70
C GLN A 82 9.24 -3.84 4.91
N GLU A 83 8.79 -2.58 5.03
CA GLU A 83 8.00 -2.14 6.19
C GLU A 83 6.56 -2.68 6.14
N ARG A 84 5.93 -2.68 4.96
CA ARG A 84 4.60 -3.25 4.74
C ARG A 84 4.74 -4.60 4.06
N ILE A 85 4.36 -5.67 4.74
CA ILE A 85 4.54 -7.04 4.25
C ILE A 85 3.32 -7.47 3.45
N ALA A 86 2.12 -7.39 4.04
CA ALA A 86 0.88 -7.85 3.41
C ALA A 86 -0.30 -7.01 3.91
N ASN A 87 -1.40 -6.99 3.15
CA ASN A 87 -2.66 -6.40 3.62
C ASN A 87 -3.87 -7.17 3.11
N ALA A 88 -4.94 -7.15 3.90
CA ALA A 88 -6.25 -7.69 3.57
C ALA A 88 -7.32 -6.66 3.91
N GLN A 89 -8.37 -6.61 3.10
CA GLN A 89 -9.55 -5.81 3.38
C GLN A 89 -10.63 -6.68 4.00
N ILE A 90 -11.46 -6.06 4.84
CA ILE A 90 -12.66 -6.65 5.40
C ILE A 90 -13.84 -5.73 5.09
N ALA A 91 -14.93 -6.32 4.60
CA ALA A 91 -16.15 -5.58 4.31
C ALA A 91 -17.38 -6.49 4.47
N GLN A 92 -18.35 -6.04 5.26
CA GLN A 92 -19.66 -6.66 5.42
C GLN A 92 -20.75 -5.66 5.04
N ARG A 93 -21.80 -6.16 4.39
CA ARG A 93 -22.99 -5.38 4.06
C ARG A 93 -24.23 -6.01 4.68
N SER A 94 -25.16 -5.16 5.10
CA SER A 94 -26.53 -5.53 5.43
C SER A 94 -27.47 -4.74 4.52
N GLY A 95 -28.08 -5.43 3.56
CA GLY A 95 -28.82 -4.78 2.47
C GLY A 95 -27.90 -3.85 1.64
N VAL A 96 -28.22 -2.56 1.63
CA VAL A 96 -27.49 -1.53 0.87
C VAL A 96 -26.38 -0.84 1.69
N THR A 97 -26.33 -1.10 3.00
CA THR A 97 -25.44 -0.39 3.93
C THR A 97 -24.23 -1.26 4.27
N GLN A 98 -23.02 -0.68 4.22
CA GLN A 98 -21.83 -1.33 4.78
C GLN A 98 -21.87 -1.22 6.30
N VAL A 99 -21.81 -2.37 6.97
CA VAL A 99 -21.95 -2.45 8.43
C VAL A 99 -20.64 -2.73 9.15
N VAL A 100 -19.67 -3.33 8.45
CA VAL A 100 -18.29 -3.50 8.89
C VAL A 100 -17.37 -3.15 7.71
N THR A 101 -16.35 -2.34 7.94
CA THR A 101 -15.28 -2.07 6.96
C THR A 101 -13.95 -2.01 7.68
N GLY A 102 -12.87 -2.41 7.02
CA GLY A 102 -11.56 -2.26 7.61
C GLY A 102 -10.42 -2.83 6.79
N THR A 103 -9.24 -2.71 7.37
CA THR A 103 -7.99 -3.23 6.79
C THR A 103 -7.17 -3.92 7.87
N LEU A 104 -6.65 -5.10 7.55
CA LEU A 104 -5.55 -5.74 8.26
C LEU A 104 -4.27 -5.48 7.47
N GLU A 105 -3.24 -4.96 8.12
CA GLU A 105 -1.91 -4.75 7.56
C GLU A 105 -0.88 -5.49 8.42
N ILE A 106 -0.07 -6.33 7.80
CA ILE A 106 1.11 -6.93 8.44
C ILE A 106 2.29 -6.05 8.12
N ARG A 107 2.96 -5.54 9.16
CA ARG A 107 4.11 -4.67 9.02
C ARG A 107 5.31 -5.24 9.74
N GLN A 108 6.49 -5.03 9.16
CA GLN A 108 7.73 -5.13 9.89
C GLN A 108 7.93 -3.81 10.63
N GLY A 109 7.39 -3.73 11.84
CA GLY A 109 7.49 -2.56 12.69
C GLY A 109 8.84 -2.51 13.40
N HIS A 110 9.41 -1.32 13.49
CA HIS A 110 10.46 -1.01 14.45
C HIS A 110 9.75 -0.62 15.75
N TYR A 111 9.83 -1.42 16.82
CA TYR A 111 9.31 -0.93 18.10
C TYR A 111 10.06 -1.42 19.32
N ASN A 112 10.67 -0.45 20.01
CA ASN A 112 10.63 -0.33 21.46
C ASN A 112 11.04 1.11 21.89
N ALA A 113 10.38 1.66 22.91
CA ALA A 113 10.75 2.93 23.55
C ALA A 113 12.02 2.83 24.42
N THR A 114 12.52 1.62 24.74
CA THR A 114 13.71 1.42 25.59
C THR A 114 14.78 0.48 24.99
N ARG A 115 14.47 -0.29 23.95
CA ARG A 115 15.44 -1.11 23.18
C ARG A 115 15.03 -1.21 21.71
N PRO A 116 15.18 -0.09 20.98
CA PRO A 116 14.63 0.10 19.64
C PRO A 116 15.20 -0.87 18.59
N ASP A 117 16.35 -1.48 18.84
CA ASP A 117 17.20 -2.27 17.94
C ASP A 117 16.62 -3.59 17.36
N LEU A 118 15.32 -3.86 17.51
CA LEU A 118 14.70 -5.09 17.00
C LEU A 118 13.53 -4.78 16.07
N LEU A 119 13.74 -5.06 14.78
CA LEU A 119 12.68 -5.23 13.80
C LEU A 119 11.71 -6.33 14.30
N ARG A 120 10.43 -6.03 14.37
CA ARG A 120 9.37 -6.95 14.83
C ARG A 120 8.30 -7.06 13.76
N VAL A 121 7.67 -8.23 13.68
CA VAL A 121 6.51 -8.41 12.79
C VAL A 121 5.25 -8.19 13.62
N VAL A 122 4.44 -7.24 13.17
CA VAL A 122 3.21 -6.83 13.86
C VAL A 122 2.03 -6.88 12.89
N ALA A 123 0.89 -7.33 13.41
CA ALA A 123 -0.40 -7.17 12.77
C ALA A 123 -1.01 -5.84 13.25
N ILE A 124 -1.47 -5.03 12.31
CA ILE A 124 -2.15 -3.76 12.55
C ILE A 124 -3.52 -3.84 11.91
N ASP A 125 -4.55 -3.54 12.67
CA ASP A 125 -5.90 -3.42 12.14
C ASP A 125 -6.41 -1.97 12.17
N ASP A 126 -7.29 -1.63 11.24
CA ASP A 126 -8.16 -0.46 11.31
C ASP A 126 -9.57 -0.90 10.90
N VAL A 127 -10.41 -1.19 11.88
CA VAL A 127 -11.77 -1.71 11.68
C VAL A 127 -12.80 -0.69 12.15
N ARG A 128 -13.85 -0.52 11.35
CA ARG A 128 -14.99 0.35 11.61
C ARG A 128 -16.26 -0.49 11.62
N VAL A 129 -17.03 -0.35 12.68
CA VAL A 129 -18.30 -1.05 12.87
C VAL A 129 -19.42 -0.02 13.01
N SER A 130 -20.43 -0.14 12.16
CA SER A 130 -21.62 0.72 12.19
C SER A 130 -22.51 0.38 13.40
N SER A 131 -23.36 1.33 13.82
CA SER A 131 -24.31 1.11 14.93
C SER A 131 -25.21 -0.11 14.76
N GLY A 132 -25.60 -0.46 13.54
CA GLY A 132 -26.46 -1.60 13.24
C GLY A 132 -25.79 -2.98 13.40
N ALA A 133 -24.47 -3.02 13.61
CA ALA A 133 -23.69 -4.24 13.84
C ALA A 133 -23.17 -4.34 15.29
N LEU A 134 -23.57 -3.43 16.19
CA LEU A 134 -23.23 -3.51 17.61
C LEU A 134 -24.25 -4.39 18.37
N PRO A 135 -23.86 -5.08 19.46
CA PRO A 135 -22.50 -5.15 20.00
C PRO A 135 -21.54 -5.96 19.10
N ALA A 136 -20.25 -5.67 19.20
CA ALA A 136 -19.23 -6.35 18.41
C ALA A 136 -17.98 -6.75 19.23
N THR A 137 -17.31 -7.81 18.79
CA THR A 137 -16.00 -8.26 19.27
C THR A 137 -15.05 -8.37 18.07
N ILE A 138 -13.89 -7.73 18.15
CA ILE A 138 -12.87 -7.76 17.10
C ILE A 138 -11.67 -8.56 17.62
N GLU A 139 -11.22 -9.52 16.82
CA GLU A 139 -10.08 -10.38 17.14
C GLU A 139 -9.10 -10.42 15.97
N ILE A 140 -7.82 -10.19 16.24
CA ILE A 140 -6.75 -10.56 15.30
C ILE A 140 -6.35 -11.98 15.63
N ARG A 141 -6.66 -12.92 14.74
CA ARG A 141 -6.37 -14.35 14.91
C ARG A 141 -5.18 -14.76 14.09
N TYR A 142 -4.52 -15.81 14.54
CA TYR A 142 -3.45 -16.44 13.80
C TYR A 142 -3.53 -17.97 13.87
N ARG A 143 -2.95 -18.61 12.87
CA ARG A 143 -2.69 -20.05 12.82
C ARG A 143 -1.35 -20.29 12.17
N GLU A 144 -0.52 -21.13 12.77
CA GLU A 144 0.73 -21.57 12.14
C GLU A 144 0.44 -22.67 11.11
N GLN A 145 0.97 -22.53 9.88
CA GLN A 145 0.77 -23.53 8.83
C GLN A 145 1.47 -24.85 9.18
N GLY A 146 0.77 -25.96 8.97
CA GLY A 146 1.29 -27.30 9.27
C GLY A 146 1.35 -27.62 10.77
N SER A 147 0.79 -26.75 11.62
CA SER A 147 0.79 -26.87 13.08
C SER A 147 -0.64 -26.73 13.61
N ALA A 148 -0.93 -27.32 14.77
CA ALA A 148 -2.19 -27.10 15.49
C ALA A 148 -2.20 -25.78 16.28
N VAL A 149 -1.05 -25.08 16.32
CA VAL A 149 -0.90 -23.82 17.05
C VAL A 149 -1.75 -22.74 16.38
N SER A 150 -2.72 -22.23 17.13
CA SER A 150 -3.57 -21.10 16.74
C SER A 150 -3.94 -20.30 17.98
N GLY A 151 -4.37 -19.06 17.78
CA GLY A 151 -4.78 -18.21 18.88
C GLY A 151 -5.17 -16.80 18.45
N THR A 152 -5.35 -15.95 19.46
CA THR A 152 -5.75 -14.56 19.30
C THR A 152 -4.59 -13.66 19.71
N LEU A 153 -4.07 -12.87 18.78
CA LEU A 153 -2.98 -11.91 19.03
C LEU A 153 -3.49 -10.68 19.79
N ALA A 154 -4.69 -10.25 19.45
CA ALA A 154 -5.37 -9.14 20.08
C ALA A 154 -6.87 -9.37 20.06
N ARG A 155 -7.54 -8.94 21.14
CA ARG A 155 -8.99 -9.03 21.29
C ARG A 155 -9.52 -7.73 21.89
N THR A 156 -10.58 -7.23 21.28
CA THR A 156 -11.35 -6.10 21.77
C THR A 156 -12.80 -6.52 21.84
N ALA A 157 -13.29 -6.72 23.06
CA ALA A 157 -14.66 -7.11 23.34
C ALA A 157 -15.46 -5.90 23.86
N GLY A 158 -16.79 -6.00 23.81
CA GLY A 158 -17.70 -5.00 24.38
C GLY A 158 -17.75 -3.70 23.58
N LEU A 159 -17.67 -3.77 22.25
CA LEU A 159 -17.97 -2.61 21.41
C LEU A 159 -19.48 -2.44 21.35
N ASP A 160 -20.02 -1.65 22.28
CA ASP A 160 -21.47 -1.52 22.47
C ASP A 160 -22.00 -0.16 21.99
N GLU A 161 -21.12 0.81 21.77
CA GLU A 161 -21.49 2.16 21.33
C GLU A 161 -20.58 2.73 20.23
N VAL A 162 -21.17 3.58 19.40
CA VAL A 162 -20.46 4.33 18.36
C VAL A 162 -19.73 5.53 18.97
N ARG A 163 -18.48 5.79 18.53
CA ARG A 163 -17.81 7.06 18.85
C ARG A 163 -18.48 8.21 18.09
N ARG A 164 -18.91 9.25 18.82
CA ARG A 164 -19.66 10.41 18.28
C ARG A 164 -19.03 11.11 17.07
N ALA A 165 -17.71 11.02 16.88
CA ALA A 165 -17.00 11.75 15.83
C ALA A 165 -17.18 11.17 14.41
N THR A 166 -17.39 9.85 14.29
CA THR A 166 -17.32 9.15 13.00
C THR A 166 -18.60 8.41 12.61
N GLY A 167 -19.55 8.21 13.53
CA GLY A 167 -20.74 7.40 13.26
C GLY A 167 -20.48 5.88 13.28
N ASP A 168 -19.20 5.47 13.39
CA ASP A 168 -18.75 4.10 13.56
C ASP A 168 -17.87 3.94 14.81
N ALA A 169 -17.87 2.74 15.40
CA ALA A 169 -16.85 2.32 16.35
C ALA A 169 -15.55 2.00 15.60
N ARG A 170 -14.51 2.83 15.79
CA ARG A 170 -13.18 2.62 15.18
C ARG A 170 -12.24 1.90 16.14
N HIS A 171 -11.60 0.85 15.64
CA HIS A 171 -10.59 0.08 16.34
C HIS A 171 -9.25 0.13 15.61
N ASN A 172 -8.16 0.25 16.36
CA ASN A 172 -6.80 0.14 15.84
C ASN A 172 -5.91 -0.46 16.92
N VAL A 173 -5.38 -1.66 16.66
CA VAL A 173 -4.46 -2.37 17.53
C VAL A 173 -3.22 -2.81 16.77
N ILE A 174 -2.11 -2.81 17.50
CA ILE A 174 -0.82 -3.35 17.06
C ILE A 174 -0.54 -4.59 17.91
N ALA A 175 -0.44 -5.75 17.27
CA ALA A 175 -0.22 -7.02 17.95
C ALA A 175 1.02 -7.74 17.37
N PRO A 176 2.03 -8.10 18.21
CA PRO A 176 3.19 -8.84 17.72
C PRO A 176 2.81 -10.27 17.33
N LEU A 177 3.39 -10.77 16.23
CA LEU A 177 3.32 -12.21 15.92
C LEU A 177 4.12 -13.03 16.93
N PRO A 178 3.80 -14.33 17.10
CA PRO A 178 4.57 -15.21 17.95
C PRO A 178 6.07 -15.16 17.59
N PRO A 179 6.96 -15.15 18.60
CA PRO A 179 8.39 -15.09 18.35
C PRO A 179 8.87 -16.35 17.60
N VAL A 180 9.84 -16.15 16.70
CA VAL A 180 10.49 -17.23 15.95
C VAL A 180 11.94 -17.33 16.41
N GLU A 181 12.39 -18.54 16.75
CA GLU A 181 13.75 -18.77 17.23
C GLU A 181 14.80 -18.49 16.15
N ARG A 182 16.02 -18.15 16.57
CA ARG A 182 17.07 -17.77 15.65
C ARG A 182 17.39 -18.91 14.68
N GLY A 183 17.32 -18.63 13.37
CA GLY A 183 17.56 -19.61 12.31
C GLY A 183 16.32 -20.41 11.90
N GLU A 184 15.20 -20.27 12.63
CA GLU A 184 13.92 -20.87 12.25
C GLU A 184 13.15 -20.01 11.25
N VAL A 185 12.28 -20.68 10.51
CA VAL A 185 11.30 -20.06 9.61
C VAL A 185 9.94 -20.65 9.94
N ARG A 186 8.97 -19.79 10.26
CA ARG A 186 7.59 -20.17 10.54
C ARG A 186 6.65 -19.45 9.60
N ARG A 187 5.51 -20.07 9.29
CA ARG A 187 4.49 -19.49 8.41
C ARG A 187 3.21 -19.33 9.19
N PHE A 188 2.66 -18.13 9.15
CA PHE A 188 1.45 -17.78 9.87
C PHE A 188 0.39 -17.33 8.87
N GLU A 189 -0.80 -17.88 9.02
CA GLU A 189 -2.03 -17.31 8.50
C GLU A 189 -2.56 -16.35 9.54
N VAL A 190 -2.82 -15.11 9.15
CA VAL A 190 -3.30 -14.05 10.03
C VAL A 190 -4.55 -13.43 9.42
N TRP A 191 -5.60 -13.27 10.21
CA TRP A 191 -6.85 -12.66 9.75
C TRP A 191 -7.53 -11.90 10.88
N VAL A 192 -8.40 -10.96 10.50
CA VAL A 192 -9.30 -10.30 11.43
C VAL A 192 -10.61 -11.07 11.44
N HIS A 193 -11.09 -11.39 12.62
CA HIS A 193 -12.41 -11.94 12.87
C HIS A 193 -13.23 -10.92 13.66
N VAL A 194 -14.39 -10.55 13.14
CA VAL A 194 -15.33 -9.64 13.80
C VAL A 194 -16.61 -10.38 14.06
N ASP A 195 -16.93 -10.60 15.32
CA ASP A 195 -18.24 -11.08 15.74
C ASP A 195 -19.15 -9.88 15.97
N THR A 196 -20.35 -9.89 15.40
CA THR A 196 -21.29 -8.77 15.43
C THR A 196 -22.71 -9.26 15.72
N ALA A 197 -23.61 -8.35 16.10
CA ALA A 197 -25.03 -8.67 16.26
C ALA A 197 -25.70 -9.22 15.00
N VAL A 198 -25.16 -8.92 13.81
CA VAL A 198 -25.68 -9.38 12.51
C VAL A 198 -24.98 -10.63 11.98
N GLY A 199 -23.99 -11.15 12.72
CA GLY A 199 -23.23 -12.36 12.38
C GLY A 199 -21.73 -12.12 12.20
N PRO A 200 -20.92 -13.19 12.18
CA PRO A 200 -19.47 -13.09 12.10
C PRO A 200 -19.01 -12.67 10.69
N VAL A 201 -17.92 -11.92 10.64
CA VAL A 201 -17.22 -11.58 9.39
C VAL A 201 -15.72 -11.69 9.54
N GLU A 202 -15.05 -12.12 8.48
CA GLU A 202 -13.60 -12.32 8.47
C GLU A 202 -12.95 -11.58 7.30
N SER A 203 -11.72 -11.14 7.49
CA SER A 203 -10.87 -10.68 6.39
C SER A 203 -10.38 -11.87 5.56
N GLY A 204 -9.81 -11.59 4.39
CA GLY A 204 -8.93 -12.57 3.75
C GLY A 204 -7.78 -12.98 4.69
N HIS A 205 -7.35 -14.24 4.59
CA HIS A 205 -6.21 -14.75 5.36
C HIS A 205 -4.91 -14.28 4.71
N LEU A 206 -4.07 -13.61 5.50
CA LEU A 206 -2.74 -13.21 5.08
C LEU A 206 -1.74 -14.28 5.45
N LEU A 207 -1.06 -14.83 4.45
CA LEU A 207 0.03 -15.78 4.68
C LEU A 207 1.36 -15.03 4.76
N VAL A 208 2.02 -15.16 5.90
CA VAL A 208 3.25 -14.47 6.23
C VAL A 208 4.31 -15.48 6.64
N GLU A 209 5.46 -15.45 5.99
CA GLU A 209 6.65 -16.14 6.47
C GLU A 209 7.38 -15.24 7.45
N VAL A 210 7.65 -15.72 8.67
CA VAL A 210 8.42 -15.02 9.69
C VAL A 210 9.70 -15.80 9.98
N ARG A 211 10.82 -15.09 10.06
CA ARG A 211 12.16 -15.64 10.26
C ARG A 211 12.75 -15.11 11.55
N GLY A 212 13.34 -15.99 12.34
CA GLY A 212 14.16 -15.59 13.48
C GLY A 212 15.53 -15.11 13.02
N ALA A 213 15.59 -13.89 12.48
CA ALA A 213 16.85 -13.23 12.12
C ALA A 213 17.23 -12.21 13.20
N ALA A 214 18.54 -12.03 13.45
CA ALA A 214 19.00 -11.01 14.39
C ALA A 214 18.70 -9.60 13.87
N GLU A 215 18.84 -9.38 12.57
CA GLU A 215 18.65 -8.10 11.87
C GLU A 215 18.13 -8.40 10.44
N GLY A 216 17.55 -7.43 9.72
CA GLY A 216 17.10 -7.62 8.34
C GLY A 216 15.64 -7.95 8.14
N GLU A 217 15.34 -8.48 6.95
CA GLU A 217 14.03 -8.98 6.58
C GLU A 217 13.65 -10.16 7.49
N ARG A 218 12.70 -9.91 8.38
CA ARG A 218 12.16 -10.89 9.33
C ARG A 218 10.83 -11.43 8.88
N ALA A 219 10.17 -10.79 7.92
CA ALA A 219 9.00 -11.37 7.30
C ALA A 219 8.79 -10.97 5.86
N ARG A 220 8.09 -11.84 5.15
CA ARG A 220 7.65 -11.65 3.76
C ARG A 220 6.25 -12.21 3.56
N ALA A 221 5.53 -11.62 2.61
CA ALA A 221 4.27 -12.19 2.14
C ALA A 221 4.54 -13.47 1.34
N ILE A 222 3.65 -14.43 1.48
CA ILE A 222 3.61 -15.60 0.61
C ILE A 222 2.29 -15.56 -0.16
N ASP A 223 2.36 -15.69 -1.48
CA ASP A 223 1.16 -15.87 -2.30
C ASP A 223 0.49 -17.20 -1.95
N SER A 224 -0.78 -17.14 -1.54
CA SER A 224 -1.65 -18.31 -1.47
C SER A 224 -2.04 -18.71 -2.89
N ARG A 225 -1.19 -19.50 -3.55
CA ARG A 225 -1.54 -20.17 -4.81
C ARG A 225 -2.28 -21.47 -4.56
#